data_AF-A0AAV4IMV8-F1
#
_entry.id   AF-A0AAV4IMV8-F1
#
_cell.length_a   1.000
_cell.length_b   1.000
_cell.length_c   1.000
_cell.angle_alpha   90.00
_cell.angle_beta   90.00
_cell.angle_gamma   90.00
#
_symmetry.space_group_name_H-M   'P 1'
#
loop_
_entity.id
_entity.type
_entity.pdbx_description
1 polymer ?
#
loop_
_entity_poly.entity_id
_entity_poly.type
_entity_poly.pdbx_seq_one_letter_code
_entity_poly.pdbx_strand_id
1 'polypeptide(L)'
;MKDRIAVFMCNLKPVKMRGVLSEGMIMCATGPDKTEVLVPPADAAIGDRVTVDEYPGTPDAQLNPKKKIWETLKPDVRTNADRVATYKGAALKIEGKGAVVAPTLADTQIS
;
A
#
# COMPACT_ATOMS: atom_id res chain seq x y z
N MET A 1 -8.97 8.37 12.29
CA MET A 1 -7.96 7.29 12.38
C MET A 1 -8.14 6.36 13.58
N LYS A 2 -9.08 6.60 14.51
CA LYS A 2 -9.36 5.62 15.57
C LYS A 2 -10.04 4.38 14.97
N ASP A 3 -9.65 3.20 15.47
CA ASP A 3 -10.27 1.89 15.17
C ASP A 3 -10.45 1.58 13.68
N ARG A 4 -9.46 1.99 12.87
CA ARG A 4 -9.49 1.80 11.41
C ARG A 4 -8.43 0.79 10.97
N ILE A 5 -8.88 -0.22 10.23
CA ILE A 5 -8.00 -1.12 9.49
C ILE A 5 -7.44 -0.39 8.27
N ALA A 6 -6.13 -0.50 8.05
CA ALA A 6 -5.43 0.13 6.94
C ALA A 6 -4.31 -0.77 6.43
N VAL A 7 -3.84 -0.48 5.22
CA VAL A 7 -2.71 -1.17 4.60
C VAL A 7 -1.43 -0.40 4.90
N PHE A 8 -0.37 -1.13 5.27
CA PHE A 8 0.92 -0.55 5.63
C PHE A 8 2.04 -1.22 4.83
N MET A 9 3.05 -0.43 4.46
CA MET A 9 4.36 -0.94 4.06
C MET A 9 5.25 -1.07 5.30
N CYS A 10 5.61 -2.31 5.62
CA CYS A 10 6.23 -2.67 6.91
C CYS A 10 7.72 -3.01 6.83
N ASN A 11 8.32 -3.06 5.63
CA ASN A 11 9.73 -3.41 5.44
C ASN A 11 10.60 -2.22 5.02
N LEU A 12 10.12 -0.99 5.20
CA LEU A 12 10.97 0.19 5.08
C LEU A 12 11.97 0.24 6.23
N LYS A 13 13.13 0.85 5.99
CA LYS A 13 14.04 1.21 7.09
C LYS A 13 13.33 2.23 7.99
N PRO A 14 13.23 2.01 9.31
CA PRO A 14 12.59 2.94 10.23
C PRO A 14 13.20 4.35 10.16
N VAL A 15 12.34 5.37 10.21
CA VAL A 15 12.74 6.78 10.09
C VAL A 15 12.24 7.55 11.31
N LYS A 16 13.08 8.40 11.88
CA LYS A 16 12.66 9.33 12.92
C LYS A 16 11.94 10.52 12.30
N MET A 17 10.66 10.68 12.61
CA MET A 17 9.84 11.83 12.25
C MET A 17 9.63 12.70 13.48
N ARG A 18 10.26 13.89 13.49
CA ARG A 18 10.19 14.84 14.63
C ARG A 18 10.51 14.20 16.00
N GLY A 19 11.51 13.31 16.02
CA GLY A 19 11.97 12.61 17.23
C GLY A 19 11.26 11.28 17.52
N VAL A 20 10.13 10.99 16.87
CA VAL A 20 9.40 9.72 17.03
C VAL A 20 9.80 8.74 15.94
N LEU A 21 10.10 7.49 16.29
CA LEU A 21 10.44 6.45 15.32
C LEU A 21 9.18 5.94 14.61
N SER A 22 9.15 6.01 13.28
CA SER A 22 8.12 5.41 12.44
C SER A 22 8.64 4.13 11.81
N GLU A 23 8.01 2.99 12.11
CA GLU A 23 8.40 1.66 11.63
C GLU A 23 7.52 1.14 10.48
N GLY A 24 6.52 1.90 10.09
CA GLY A 24 5.65 1.58 8.97
C GLY A 24 5.17 2.85 8.28
N MET A 25 4.74 2.69 7.04
CA MET A 25 4.13 3.75 6.24
C MET A 25 2.73 3.32 5.83
N ILE A 26 1.73 4.13 6.16
CA ILE A 26 0.35 3.89 5.73
C ILE A 26 0.20 4.15 4.23
N MET A 27 -0.47 3.25 3.53
CA MET A 27 -0.67 3.37 2.08
C MET A 27 -1.94 4.17 1.79
N CYS A 28 -1.81 5.23 0.99
CA CYS A 28 -2.91 6.10 0.62
C CYS A 28 -2.99 6.32 -0.89
N ALA A 29 -4.20 6.45 -1.42
CA ALA A 29 -4.43 7.04 -2.72
C ALA A 29 -4.38 8.57 -2.61
N THR A 30 -3.63 9.23 -3.49
CA THR A 30 -3.43 10.68 -3.47
C THR A 30 -3.90 11.28 -4.79
N GLY A 31 -4.99 12.05 -4.73
CA GLY A 31 -5.51 12.87 -5.81
C GLY A 31 -5.04 14.32 -5.71
N PRO A 32 -5.54 15.22 -6.59
CA PRO A 32 -5.13 16.63 -6.61
C PRO A 32 -5.40 17.38 -5.29
N ASP A 33 -6.59 17.18 -4.72
CA ASP A 33 -7.08 17.97 -3.57
C ASP A 33 -7.24 17.15 -2.28
N LYS A 34 -7.06 15.83 -2.35
CA LYS A 34 -7.28 14.94 -1.21
C LYS A 34 -6.43 13.68 -1.24
N THR A 35 -6.21 13.14 -0.05
CA THR A 35 -5.55 11.85 0.19
C THR A 35 -6.51 10.95 0.96
N GLU A 36 -6.67 9.71 0.49
CA GLU A 36 -7.54 8.71 1.09
C GLU A 36 -6.76 7.46 1.48
N VAL A 37 -6.91 7.02 2.72
CA VAL A 37 -6.32 5.76 3.19
C VAL A 37 -6.96 4.58 2.46
N LEU A 38 -6.12 3.68 1.93
CA LEU A 38 -6.59 2.45 1.29
C LEU A 38 -7.32 1.55 2.28
N VAL A 39 -8.37 0.90 1.79
CA VAL A 39 -9.28 0.05 2.56
C VAL A 39 -9.10 -1.40 2.09
N PRO A 40 -8.70 -2.32 2.97
CA PRO A 40 -8.67 -3.73 2.63
C PRO A 40 -10.10 -4.34 2.62
N PRO A 41 -10.26 -5.58 2.15
CA PRO A 41 -11.52 -6.33 2.27
C PRO A 41 -12.08 -6.36 3.70
N ALA A 42 -13.41 -6.49 3.83
CA ALA A 42 -14.11 -6.38 5.12
C ALA A 42 -13.74 -7.47 6.14
N ASP A 43 -13.29 -8.63 5.67
CA ASP A 43 -12.84 -9.79 6.45
C ASP A 43 -11.31 -9.82 6.68
N ALA A 44 -10.62 -8.74 6.32
CA ALA A 44 -9.18 -8.60 6.57
C ALA A 44 -8.88 -8.60 8.09
N ALA A 45 -7.88 -9.39 8.47
CA ALA A 45 -7.34 -9.47 9.82
C ALA A 45 -6.01 -8.71 9.92
N ILE A 46 -5.67 -8.27 11.13
CA ILE A 46 -4.37 -7.64 11.38
C ILE A 46 -3.25 -8.63 11.10
N GLY A 47 -2.30 -8.23 10.26
CA GLY A 47 -1.18 -9.08 9.85
C GLY A 47 -1.40 -9.82 8.54
N ASP A 48 -2.61 -9.76 7.94
CA ASP A 48 -2.83 -10.28 6.60
C ASP A 48 -1.88 -9.64 5.59
N ARG A 49 -1.39 -10.46 4.65
CA ARG A 49 -0.47 -10.01 3.61
C ARG A 49 -1.23 -9.57 2.38
N VAL A 50 -0.87 -8.39 1.88
CA VAL A 50 -1.30 -7.91 0.57
C VAL A 50 -0.30 -8.41 -0.46
N THR A 51 -0.79 -9.10 -1.48
CA THR A 51 -0.01 -9.69 -2.57
C THR A 51 -0.53 -9.22 -3.92
N VAL A 52 0.29 -9.44 -4.96
CA VAL A 52 -0.07 -9.26 -6.36
C VAL A 52 0.30 -10.57 -7.06
N ASP A 53 -0.67 -11.31 -7.57
CA ASP A 53 -0.47 -12.70 -8.04
C ASP A 53 0.57 -12.81 -9.15
N GLU A 54 0.59 -11.81 -10.02
CA GLU A 54 1.49 -11.70 -11.16
C GLU A 54 2.95 -11.46 -10.75
N TYR A 55 3.17 -11.10 -9.47
CA TYR A 55 4.48 -10.82 -8.90
C TYR A 55 4.71 -11.65 -7.62
N PRO A 56 4.81 -12.99 -7.74
CA PRO A 56 5.06 -13.86 -6.60
C PRO A 56 6.46 -13.59 -6.03
N GLY A 57 6.59 -13.70 -4.72
CA GLY A 57 7.90 -13.52 -4.07
C GLY A 57 7.81 -13.40 -2.56
N THR A 58 8.99 -13.41 -1.93
CA THR A 58 9.14 -13.12 -0.50
C THR A 58 9.66 -11.69 -0.36
N PRO A 59 9.00 -10.83 0.45
CA PRO A 59 9.49 -9.47 0.66
C PRO A 59 10.85 -9.49 1.39
N ASP A 60 11.71 -8.53 1.05
CA ASP A 60 12.93 -8.28 1.81
C ASP A 60 12.58 -8.00 3.28
N ALA A 61 13.40 -8.53 4.20
CA ALA A 61 13.26 -8.25 5.64
C ALA A 61 13.35 -6.74 5.95
N GLN A 62 14.21 -6.02 5.21
CA GLN A 62 14.29 -4.58 5.22
C GLN A 62 14.78 -4.08 3.85
N LEU A 63 14.05 -3.15 3.25
CA LEU A 63 14.42 -2.50 2.00
C LEU A 63 15.70 -1.67 2.19
N ASN A 64 16.66 -1.85 1.28
CA ASN A 64 17.88 -1.07 1.26
C ASN A 64 17.62 0.31 0.63
N PRO A 65 17.74 1.43 1.38
CA PRO A 65 17.48 2.77 0.86
C PRO A 65 18.39 3.16 -0.32
N LYS A 66 19.59 2.58 -0.42
CA LYS A 66 20.52 2.85 -1.52
C LYS A 66 20.03 2.28 -2.85
N LYS A 67 19.22 1.22 -2.82
CA LYS A 67 18.66 0.59 -4.03
C LYS A 67 17.44 1.33 -4.58
N LYS A 68 16.84 2.24 -3.81
CA LYS A 68 15.66 3.03 -4.19
C LYS A 68 14.52 2.18 -4.80
N ILE A 69 14.28 1.01 -4.20
CA ILE A 69 13.33 0.02 -4.73
C ILE A 69 11.93 0.62 -4.74
N TRP A 70 11.47 1.17 -3.62
CA TRP A 70 10.15 1.77 -3.51
C TRP A 70 9.95 2.92 -4.49
N GLU A 71 10.94 3.80 -4.63
CA GLU A 71 10.90 4.92 -5.57
C GLU A 71 10.83 4.46 -7.03
N THR A 72 11.42 3.31 -7.34
CA THR A 72 11.35 2.69 -8.67
C THR A 72 9.97 2.07 -8.93
N LEU A 73 9.36 1.46 -7.92
CA LEU A 73 8.06 0.80 -8.04
C LEU A 73 6.90 1.78 -7.99
N LYS A 74 7.01 2.84 -7.19
CA LYS A 74 5.95 3.79 -6.87
C LYS A 74 5.19 4.28 -8.11
N PRO A 75 5.81 4.72 -9.23
CA PRO A 75 5.09 5.20 -10.40
C PRO A 75 4.06 4.20 -10.98
N ASP A 76 4.31 2.90 -10.78
CA ASP A 76 3.45 1.82 -11.26
C ASP A 76 2.41 1.38 -10.20
N VAL A 77 2.47 1.89 -8.97
CA VAL A 77 1.51 1.58 -7.89
C VAL A 77 0.42 2.64 -7.86
N ARG A 78 -0.76 2.30 -8.40
CA ARG A 78 -1.85 3.26 -8.66
C ARG A 78 -3.22 2.61 -8.46
N THR A 79 -4.23 3.41 -8.16
CA THR A 79 -5.62 2.93 -8.27
C THR A 79 -6.03 2.88 -9.74
N ASN A 80 -6.88 1.91 -10.11
CA ASN A 80 -7.49 1.84 -11.44
C ASN A 80 -8.87 2.55 -11.47
N ALA A 81 -9.58 2.45 -12.59
CA ALA A 81 -10.92 3.01 -12.79
C ALA A 81 -11.95 2.53 -11.74
N ASP A 82 -11.83 1.30 -11.26
CA ASP A 82 -12.70 0.71 -10.23
C ASP A 82 -12.28 1.09 -8.80
N ARG A 83 -11.26 1.94 -8.65
CA ARG A 83 -10.59 2.34 -7.39
C ARG A 83 -9.80 1.21 -6.73
N VAL A 84 -9.58 0.09 -7.41
CA VAL A 84 -8.75 -1.00 -6.92
C VAL A 84 -7.30 -0.55 -6.94
N ALA A 85 -6.58 -0.75 -5.84
CA ALA A 85 -5.14 -0.55 -5.78
C ALA A 85 -4.44 -1.58 -6.66
N THR A 86 -3.54 -1.14 -7.53
CA THR A 86 -2.83 -2.00 -8.47
C THR A 86 -1.33 -1.72 -8.49
N TYR A 87 -0.54 -2.70 -8.92
CA TYR A 87 0.83 -2.55 -9.36
C TYR A 87 0.92 -2.98 -10.81
N LYS A 88 1.30 -2.07 -11.72
CA LYS A 88 1.30 -2.32 -13.19
C LYS A 88 -0.04 -2.86 -13.71
N GLY A 89 -1.15 -2.40 -13.13
CA GLY A 89 -2.51 -2.84 -13.48
C GLY A 89 -2.96 -4.15 -12.82
N ALA A 90 -2.06 -4.91 -12.20
CA ALA A 90 -2.40 -6.09 -11.43
C ALA A 90 -2.88 -5.74 -10.02
N ALA A 91 -3.97 -6.36 -9.56
CA ALA A 91 -4.65 -5.97 -8.33
C ALA A 91 -3.86 -6.35 -7.06
N LEU A 92 -3.77 -5.40 -6.12
CA LEU A 92 -3.33 -5.67 -4.76
C LEU A 92 -4.50 -6.33 -4.01
N LYS A 93 -4.29 -7.53 -3.51
CA LYS A 93 -5.34 -8.30 -2.82
C LYS A 93 -4.81 -9.05 -1.61
N ILE A 94 -5.74 -9.43 -0.75
CA ILE A 94 -5.51 -10.43 0.29
C ILE A 94 -6.04 -11.75 -0.23
N GLU A 95 -5.19 -12.78 -0.22
CA GLU A 95 -5.52 -14.10 -0.74
C GLU A 95 -6.77 -14.67 -0.05
N GLY A 96 -7.75 -15.11 -0.87
CA GLY A 96 -9.02 -15.64 -0.38
C GLY A 96 -10.05 -14.61 0.12
N LYS A 97 -9.68 -13.33 0.23
CA LYS A 97 -10.52 -12.27 0.83
C LYS A 97 -10.95 -11.17 -0.13
N GLY A 98 -10.06 -10.78 -1.04
CA GLY A 98 -10.38 -9.83 -2.12
C GLY A 98 -9.41 -8.65 -2.23
N ALA A 99 -9.79 -7.67 -3.04
CA ALA A 99 -8.92 -6.56 -3.42
C ALA A 99 -8.89 -5.41 -2.41
N VAL A 100 -7.77 -4.70 -2.37
CA VAL A 100 -7.60 -3.44 -1.64
C VAL A 100 -8.11 -2.29 -2.51
N VAL A 101 -8.89 -1.38 -1.95
CA VAL A 101 -9.54 -0.29 -2.70
C VAL A 101 -9.32 1.08 -2.07
N ALA A 102 -9.32 2.13 -2.88
CA ALA A 102 -9.54 3.48 -2.39
C ALA A 102 -11.04 3.76 -2.22
N PRO A 103 -11.45 4.58 -1.23
CA PRO A 103 -12.86 4.93 -1.02
C PRO A 103 -13.51 5.56 -2.26
N THR A 104 -12.86 6.56 -2.87
CA THR A 104 -13.44 7.27 -4.03
C THR A 104 -12.41 7.64 -5.11
N LEU A 105 -11.11 7.61 -4.82
CA LEU A 105 -10.07 8.00 -5.78
C LEU A 105 -9.74 6.88 -6.79
N ALA A 106 -10.18 7.07 -8.04
CA ALA A 106 -9.82 6.24 -9.19
C ALA A 106 -8.66 6.86 -9.99
N ASP A 107 -7.87 6.02 -10.66
CA ASP A 107 -6.75 6.43 -11.55
C ASP A 107 -5.69 7.33 -10.90
N THR A 108 -5.54 7.23 -9.58
CA THR A 108 -4.63 8.08 -8.79
C THR A 108 -3.36 7.36 -8.34
N GLN A 109 -2.35 8.15 -8.02
CA GLN A 109 -1.08 7.64 -7.48
C GLN A 109 -1.28 7.11 -6.05
N ILE A 110 -0.66 5.97 -5.73
CA ILE A 110 -0.57 5.50 -4.35
C ILE A 110 0.77 5.92 -3.74
N SER A 111 0.73 6.38 -2.49
CA SER A 111 1.88 6.90 -1.75
C SER A 111 1.87 6.47 -0.30
#